data_AF-A7SHQ1-F1
#
_entry.id   AF-A7SHQ1-F1
#
_cell.length_a   1.000
_cell.length_b   1.000
_cell.length_c   1.000
_cell.angle_alpha   90.00
_cell.angle_beta   90.00
_cell.angle_gamma   90.00
#
_symmetry.space_group_name_H-M   'P 1'
#
loop_
_entity.id
_entity.type
_entity.pdbx_description
1 polymer ?
#
loop_
_entity_poly.entity_id
_entity_poly.type
_entity_poly.pdbx_seq_one_letter_code
_entity_poly.pdbx_strand_id
1 'polypeptide(L)'
;KLFTKDELATFNGRNSNSPIYVAVKGVVFDVSTSKDLYGYGESYNSMAGKECSRAIAKWSLAAENMNGNLDGLTKDELQRLEKNFHDVYMRKYPVVGY
;
A
#
# COMPACT_ATOMS: atom_id res chain seq x y z
N LYS A 1 -2.65 3.78 15.37
CA LYS A 1 -1.53 2.93 15.81
C LYS A 1 -0.32 3.27 14.93
N LEU A 2 0.89 3.33 15.49
CA LEU A 2 2.11 3.47 14.70
C LEU A 2 2.61 2.07 14.35
N PHE A 3 2.93 1.82 13.08
CA PHE A 3 3.44 0.56 12.58
C PHE A 3 4.89 0.73 12.15
N THR A 4 5.75 -0.15 12.66
CA THR A 4 7.06 -0.35 12.07
C THR A 4 6.95 -1.12 10.76
N LYS A 5 7.99 -1.04 9.92
CA LYS A 5 8.05 -1.81 8.66
C LYS A 5 7.91 -3.31 8.90
N ASP A 6 8.54 -3.81 9.96
CA ASP A 6 8.52 -5.24 10.31
C ASP A 6 7.14 -5.69 10.81
N GLU A 7 6.46 -4.86 11.62
CA GLU A 7 5.09 -5.13 12.02
C GLU A 7 4.14 -5.12 10.82
N LEU A 8 4.25 -4.12 9.94
CA LEU A 8 3.42 -4.02 8.75
C LEU A 8 3.61 -5.23 7.83
N ALA A 9 4.85 -5.72 7.68
CA ALA A 9 5.19 -6.87 6.86
C ALA A 9 4.50 -8.18 7.27
N THR A 10 3.99 -8.27 8.51
CA THR A 10 3.21 -9.43 8.97
C THR A 10 1.82 -9.50 8.32
N PHE A 11 1.26 -8.37 7.86
CA PHE A 11 -0.06 -8.24 7.24
C PHE A 11 -0.02 -8.37 5.71
N ASN A 12 0.76 -9.34 5.21
CA ASN A 12 1.04 -9.54 3.78
C ASN A 12 0.05 -10.47 3.05
N GLY A 13 -1.05 -10.86 3.71
CA GLY A 13 -2.07 -11.73 3.14
C GLY A 13 -1.73 -13.23 3.05
N ARG A 14 -0.56 -13.67 3.54
CA ARG A 14 -0.20 -15.10 3.62
C ARG A 14 -1.08 -15.88 4.60
N ASN A 15 -1.44 -15.25 5.71
CA ASN A 15 -2.37 -15.84 6.67
C ASN A 15 -3.79 -15.41 6.31
N SER A 16 -4.63 -16.38 5.91
CA SER A 16 -6.01 -16.14 5.52
C SER A 16 -6.89 -15.56 6.63
N ASN A 17 -6.49 -15.75 7.89
CA ASN A 17 -7.16 -15.25 9.09
C ASN A 17 -6.61 -13.91 9.60
N SER A 18 -5.56 -13.38 8.97
CA SER A 18 -5.02 -12.06 9.30
C SER A 18 -5.52 -11.02 8.30
N PRO A 19 -5.72 -9.77 8.74
CA PRO A 19 -6.04 -8.69 7.82
C PRO A 19 -4.84 -8.39 6.90
N ILE A 20 -5.12 -7.70 5.81
CA ILE A 20 -4.14 -7.31 4.80
C ILE A 20 -4.01 -5.79 4.84
N TYR A 21 -2.80 -5.31 5.11
CA TYR A 21 -2.54 -3.88 5.24
C TYR A 21 -1.62 -3.38 4.14
N VAL A 22 -1.82 -2.12 3.73
CA VAL A 22 -0.95 -1.41 2.80
C VAL A 22 -0.73 -0.01 3.34
N ALA A 23 0.53 0.45 3.34
CA ALA A 23 0.86 1.82 3.69
C ALA A 23 0.99 2.67 2.42
N VAL A 24 0.33 3.81 2.40
CA VAL A 24 0.44 4.83 1.35
C VAL A 24 0.55 6.18 2.02
N LYS A 25 1.57 6.94 1.64
CA LYS A 25 1.99 8.22 2.24
C LYS A 25 2.16 8.14 3.75
N GLY A 26 2.66 7.01 4.26
CA GLY A 26 2.78 6.75 5.70
C GLY A 26 1.44 6.62 6.43
N VAL A 27 0.34 6.36 5.71
CA VAL A 27 -0.96 6.00 6.29
C VAL A 27 -1.23 4.54 5.99
N VAL A 28 -1.57 3.77 7.01
CA VAL A 28 -1.85 2.33 6.91
C VAL A 28 -3.34 2.12 6.70
N PHE A 29 -3.69 1.47 5.59
CA PHE A 29 -5.04 1.13 5.18
C PHE A 29 -5.30 -0.37 5.34
N ASP A 30 -6.50 -0.71 5.77
CA ASP A 30 -6.99 -2.10 5.72
C ASP A 30 -7.62 -2.40 4.36
N VAL A 31 -6.91 -3.20 3.57
CA VAL A 31 -7.34 -3.63 2.23
C VAL A 31 -7.93 -5.04 2.23
N SER A 32 -8.27 -5.59 3.39
CA SER A 32 -8.83 -6.95 3.53
C SER A 32 -10.14 -7.15 2.77
N THR A 33 -10.92 -6.08 2.57
CA THR A 33 -12.14 -6.11 1.74
C THR A 33 -11.85 -6.36 0.26
N SER A 34 -10.60 -6.19 -0.18
CA SER A 34 -10.13 -6.44 -1.53
C SER A 34 -9.12 -7.60 -1.57
N LYS A 35 -9.40 -8.67 -0.81
CA LYS A 35 -8.57 -9.88 -0.74
C LYS A 35 -8.33 -10.53 -2.10
N ASP A 36 -9.27 -10.42 -3.04
CA ASP A 36 -9.11 -10.94 -4.42
C ASP A 36 -8.04 -10.16 -5.23
N LEU A 37 -7.53 -9.04 -4.72
CA LEU A 37 -6.45 -8.27 -5.34
C LEU A 37 -5.16 -8.33 -4.52
N TYR A 38 -5.27 -8.19 -3.20
CA TYR A 38 -4.10 -8.09 -2.30
C TYR A 38 -3.76 -9.41 -1.57
N GLY A 39 -4.63 -10.41 -1.65
CA GLY A 39 -4.45 -11.73 -1.05
C GLY A 39 -3.21 -12.45 -1.59
N TYR A 40 -2.71 -13.43 -0.85
CA TYR A 40 -1.51 -14.15 -1.26
C TYR A 40 -1.67 -14.81 -2.63
N GLY A 41 -0.76 -14.50 -3.55
CA GLY A 41 -0.79 -14.98 -4.94
C GLY A 41 -1.58 -14.09 -5.92
N GLU A 42 -2.30 -13.07 -5.41
CA GLU A 42 -3.09 -12.17 -6.25
C GLU A 42 -2.25 -11.04 -6.87
N SER A 43 -2.86 -10.35 -7.85
CA SER A 43 -2.19 -9.37 -8.72
C SER A 43 -1.47 -8.24 -7.96
N TYR A 44 -2.02 -7.79 -6.83
CA TYR A 44 -1.45 -6.72 -6.00
C TYR A 44 -0.87 -7.23 -4.68
N ASN A 45 -0.67 -8.54 -4.53
CA ASN A 45 -0.08 -9.10 -3.32
C ASN A 45 1.32 -8.53 -3.01
N SER A 46 2.07 -8.14 -4.02
CA SER A 46 3.41 -7.55 -3.85
C SER A 46 3.41 -6.26 -3.01
N MET A 47 2.26 -5.58 -2.91
CA MET A 47 2.03 -4.38 -2.11
C MET A 47 1.62 -4.69 -0.66
N ALA A 48 1.10 -5.88 -0.39
CA ALA A 48 0.60 -6.26 0.91
C ALA A 48 1.72 -6.26 1.97
N GLY A 49 1.44 -5.66 3.12
CA GLY A 49 2.36 -5.50 4.24
C GLY A 49 3.50 -4.51 3.98
N LYS A 50 3.37 -3.60 3.02
CA LYS A 50 4.45 -2.68 2.63
C LYS A 50 3.96 -1.25 2.48
N GLU A 51 4.95 -0.35 2.46
CA GLU A 51 4.77 1.01 1.98
C GLU A 51 4.83 0.99 0.45
N CYS A 52 3.82 1.57 -0.21
CA CYS A 52 3.66 1.54 -1.66
C CYS A 52 3.46 2.92 -2.31
N SER A 53 3.81 4.02 -1.64
CA SER A 53 3.70 5.37 -2.21
C SER A 53 4.43 5.49 -3.54
N ARG A 54 5.69 5.04 -3.61
CA ARG A 54 6.47 5.13 -4.84
C ARG A 54 5.90 4.23 -5.93
N ALA A 55 5.48 3.02 -5.58
CA ALA A 55 4.80 2.09 -6.48
C ALA A 55 3.54 2.71 -7.10
N ILE A 56 2.74 3.42 -6.29
CA ILE A 56 1.54 4.13 -6.72
C ILE A 56 1.89 5.40 -7.51
N ALA A 57 2.96 6.12 -7.17
CA ALA A 57 3.37 7.25 -7.97
C ALA A 57 3.79 6.81 -9.39
N LYS A 58 4.47 5.66 -9.50
CA LYS A 58 5.05 5.16 -10.75
C LYS A 58 4.17 4.22 -11.57
N TRP A 59 3.06 3.70 -11.03
CA TRP A 59 2.34 2.55 -11.61
C TRP A 59 3.25 1.33 -11.77
N SER A 60 3.96 0.99 -10.70
CA SER A 60 4.91 -0.11 -10.71
C SER A 60 4.60 -1.09 -9.58
N LEU A 61 4.60 -2.39 -9.91
CA LEU A 61 4.57 -3.48 -8.95
C LEU A 61 5.97 -4.07 -8.69
N ALA A 62 7.03 -3.42 -9.18
CA ALA A 62 8.40 -3.85 -8.97
C ALA A 62 8.80 -3.68 -7.50
N ALA A 63 9.54 -4.67 -6.97
CA ALA A 63 9.96 -4.69 -5.58
C ALA A 63 10.77 -3.44 -5.16
N GLU A 64 11.57 -2.90 -6.08
CA GLU A 64 12.36 -1.67 -5.89
C GLU A 64 11.50 -0.40 -5.65
N ASN A 65 10.23 -0.42 -6.05
CA ASN A 65 9.30 0.69 -5.86
C ASN A 65 8.37 0.48 -4.65
N MET A 66 8.50 -0.63 -3.92
CA MET A 66 7.72 -0.90 -2.69
C MET A 66 8.34 -0.19 -1.49
N ASN A 67 8.31 1.15 -1.52
CA ASN A 67 8.78 2.00 -0.45
C ASN A 67 8.15 3.41 -0.53
N GLY A 68 8.36 4.18 0.54
CA GLY A 68 7.88 5.55 0.68
C GLY A 68 8.79 6.63 0.10
N ASN A 69 9.83 6.27 -0.67
CA ASN A 69 10.75 7.25 -1.19
C ASN A 69 10.14 8.01 -2.39
N LEU A 70 9.86 9.29 -2.18
CA LEU A 70 9.30 10.18 -3.21
C LEU A 70 10.38 10.97 -3.98
N ASP A 71 11.66 10.78 -3.65
CA ASP A 71 12.76 11.46 -4.31
C ASP A 71 12.86 11.07 -5.79
N GLY A 72 13.13 12.07 -6.61
CA GLY A 72 13.29 11.93 -8.06
C GLY A 72 12.00 11.60 -8.81
N LEU A 73 10.83 11.71 -8.17
CA LEU A 73 9.55 11.61 -8.85
C LEU A 73 9.22 12.93 -9.57
N THR A 74 8.66 12.80 -10.77
CA THR A 74 8.12 13.90 -11.55
C THR A 74 6.85 14.47 -10.92
N LYS A 75 6.46 15.69 -11.32
CA LYS A 75 5.21 16.31 -10.86
C LYS A 75 3.98 15.45 -11.17
N ASP A 76 3.95 14.82 -12.34
CA ASP A 76 2.83 13.97 -12.77
C ASP A 76 2.74 12.67 -11.95
N GLU A 77 3.89 12.08 -11.58
CA GLU A 77 3.95 10.92 -10.67
C GLU A 77 3.47 11.28 -9.26
N LEU A 78 3.88 12.44 -8.74
CA LEU A 78 3.39 12.94 -7.45
C LEU A 78 1.89 13.22 -7.48
N GLN A 79 1.40 13.89 -8.54
CA GLN A 79 -0.03 14.17 -8.69
C GLN A 79 -0.85 12.87 -8.78
N ARG A 80 -0.32 11.84 -9.45
CA ARG A 80 -0.93 10.52 -9.49
C ARG A 80 -1.01 9.89 -8.10
N LEU A 81 0.07 9.95 -7.32
CA LEU A 81 0.05 9.46 -5.93
C LEU A 81 -1.02 10.19 -5.12
N GLU A 82 -1.06 11.52 -5.17
CA GLU A 82 -2.04 12.33 -4.45
C GLU A 82 -3.48 11.95 -4.83
N LYS A 83 -3.76 11.88 -6.14
CA LYS A 83 -5.08 11.53 -6.64
C LYS A 83 -5.51 10.15 -6.15
N ASN A 84 -4.64 9.14 -6.25
CA ASN A 84 -5.00 7.78 -5.83
C ASN A 84 -5.12 7.64 -4.33
N PHE A 85 -4.27 8.34 -3.58
CA PHE A 85 -4.38 8.39 -2.12
C PHE A 85 -5.77 8.91 -1.70
N HIS A 86 -6.21 10.02 -2.27
CA HIS A 86 -7.49 10.64 -1.90
C HIS A 86 -8.72 9.97 -2.51
N ASP A 87 -8.68 9.62 -3.80
CA ASP A 87 -9.86 9.13 -4.53
C ASP A 87 -10.05 7.62 -4.42
N VAL A 88 -8.97 6.88 -4.16
CA VAL A 88 -9.04 5.42 -4.01
C VAL A 88 -8.89 5.07 -2.54
N TYR A 89 -7.69 5.25 -1.95
CA TYR A 89 -7.40 4.66 -0.64
C TYR A 89 -8.24 5.25 0.49
N MET A 90 -8.27 6.58 0.62
CA MET A 90 -9.05 7.27 1.65
C MET A 90 -10.56 7.07 1.52
N ARG A 91 -11.07 6.74 0.33
CA ARG A 91 -12.51 6.52 0.10
C ARG A 91 -12.92 5.06 0.27
N LYS A 92 -12.10 4.11 -0.18
CA LYS A 92 -12.44 2.68 -0.21
C LYS A 92 -12.05 1.93 1.05
N TYR A 93 -10.97 2.34 1.70
CA TYR A 93 -10.34 1.54 2.75
C TYR A 93 -10.28 2.32 4.07
N PRO A 94 -10.61 1.68 5.20
CA PRO A 94 -10.48 2.33 6.49
C PRO A 94 -9.00 2.50 6.86
N VAL A 95 -8.69 3.64 7.49
CA VAL A 95 -7.38 3.92 8.06
C VAL A 95 -7.26 3.22 9.41
N VAL A 96 -6.22 2.41 9.59
CA VAL A 96 -5.95 1.66 10.83
C VAL A 96 -4.70 2.13 11.57
N GLY A 97 -3.88 2.98 10.92
CA GLY A 97 -2.71 3.55 11.55
C GLY A 97 -1.83 4.34 10.60
N TYR A 98 -0.58 4.49 11.02
CA TYR A 98 0.48 5.25 10.36
C TYR A 98 1.79 4.48 10.45
#